data_AF-A0AAE9AAY5-F1
#
_entry.id   AF-A0AAE9AAY5-F1
#
_cell.length_a   1.000
_cell.length_b   1.000
_cell.length_c   1.000
_cell.angle_alpha   90.00
_cell.angle_beta   90.00
_cell.angle_gamma   90.00
#
_symmetry.space_group_name_H-M   'P 1'
#
loop_
_entity.id
_entity.type
_entity.pdbx_description
1 polymer ?
#
loop_
_entity_poly.entity_id
_entity_poly.type
_entity_poly.pdbx_seq_one_letter_code
_entity_poly.pdbx_strand_id
1 'polypeptide(L)'
;MDAEKINKEYEQELLLLQLNGMMKLHEEDRKHQEELRRNKQNHHYEMVRLRGKESEEQHKVQEFERKRVEESRRHESEMMDIERINLKEEEKLRDEKMKLFKENLKKEDESFRSEANQLQILFNESLMVHANLDKIEEIKTMKKIVLEVDTKWSDVKKSYELTEEVYFLTGEKLQPEDKEYLLQDIESLLAKKLSLEKHLCLVNKGLGKWKSIADEKCYEDVKRELEKLQTAMKNFEKAILNLRKTIKLNNPIEGAILPEINSIISSSDATVNNLTINPMLMKTSFQEMLGN
;
A
#
# COMPACT_ATOMS: atom_id res chain seq x y z
N MET A 1 101.20 23.74 -129.81
CA MET A 1 100.61 24.24 -128.54
C MET A 1 101.72 24.22 -127.50
N ASP A 2 101.94 25.32 -126.79
CA ASP A 2 103.13 25.55 -125.95
C ASP A 2 102.90 25.07 -124.51
N ALA A 3 103.70 24.12 -124.03
CA ALA A 3 103.45 23.36 -122.80
C ALA A 3 103.49 24.23 -121.52
N GLU A 4 104.27 25.32 -121.52
CA GLU A 4 104.31 26.29 -120.41
C GLU A 4 103.00 27.05 -120.24
N LYS A 5 102.25 27.27 -121.32
CA LYS A 5 101.00 28.03 -121.28
C LYS A 5 99.88 27.22 -120.63
N ILE A 6 99.84 25.92 -120.93
CA ILE A 6 98.88 24.97 -120.36
C ILE A 6 99.13 24.78 -118.85
N ASN A 7 100.39 24.73 -118.40
CA ASN A 7 100.71 24.54 -116.98
C ASN A 7 100.28 25.75 -116.13
N LYS A 8 100.45 26.98 -116.64
CA LYS A 8 99.94 28.20 -115.99
C LYS A 8 98.42 28.27 -115.91
N GLU A 9 97.71 27.79 -116.94
CA GLU A 9 96.25 27.72 -116.93
C GLU A 9 95.76 26.68 -115.89
N TYR A 10 96.42 25.52 -115.78
CA TYR A 10 96.10 24.54 -114.73
C TYR A 10 96.40 25.06 -113.32
N GLU A 11 97.50 25.78 -113.10
CA GLU A 11 97.80 26.41 -111.80
C GLU A 11 96.74 27.46 -111.43
N GLN A 12 96.28 28.26 -112.39
CA GLN A 12 95.20 29.22 -112.19
C GLN A 12 93.86 28.54 -111.89
N GLU A 13 93.50 27.47 -112.60
CA GLU A 13 92.31 26.69 -112.32
C GLU A 13 92.37 26.03 -110.94
N LEU A 14 93.53 25.50 -110.54
CA LEU A 14 93.73 24.89 -109.23
C LEU A 14 93.60 25.93 -108.10
N LEU A 15 94.16 27.12 -108.28
CA LEU A 15 94.00 28.25 -107.36
C LEU A 15 92.55 28.72 -107.27
N LEU A 16 91.83 28.80 -108.39
CA LEU A 16 90.40 29.14 -108.40
C LEU A 16 89.56 28.08 -107.71
N LEU A 17 89.87 26.79 -107.90
CA LEU A 17 89.22 25.67 -107.20
C LEU A 17 89.48 25.72 -105.69
N GLN A 18 90.72 26.00 -105.27
CA GLN A 18 91.08 26.17 -103.86
C GLN A 18 90.36 27.37 -103.24
N LEU A 19 90.33 28.51 -103.93
CA LEU A 19 89.64 29.71 -103.48
C LEU A 19 88.12 29.47 -103.34
N ASN A 20 87.49 28.84 -104.33
CA ASN A 20 86.07 28.47 -104.28
C ASN A 20 85.79 27.47 -103.15
N GLY A 21 86.69 26.49 -102.92
CA GLY A 21 86.58 25.55 -101.82
C GLY A 21 86.64 26.24 -100.46
N MET A 22 87.61 27.14 -100.27
CA MET A 22 87.73 27.95 -99.05
C MET A 22 86.52 28.88 -98.83
N MET A 23 86.02 29.51 -99.89
CA MET A 23 84.83 30.37 -99.78
C MET A 23 83.59 29.59 -99.36
N LYS A 24 83.36 28.39 -99.91
CA LYS A 24 82.24 27.52 -99.50
C LYS A 24 82.37 27.06 -98.06
N LEU A 25 83.57 26.67 -97.62
CA LEU A 25 83.84 26.30 -96.23
C LEU A 25 83.57 27.46 -95.26
N HIS A 26 83.99 28.67 -95.60
CA HIS A 26 83.68 29.86 -94.80
C HIS A 26 82.18 30.18 -94.76
N GLU A 27 81.46 29.97 -95.85
CA GLU A 27 80.01 30.18 -95.89
C GLU A 27 79.26 29.14 -95.06
N GLU A 28 79.67 27.87 -95.13
CA GLU A 28 79.14 26.78 -94.30
C GLU A 28 79.45 27.00 -92.82
N ASP A 29 80.68 27.39 -92.47
CA ASP A 29 81.06 27.70 -91.09
C ASP A 29 80.27 28.90 -90.55
N ARG A 30 80.06 29.94 -91.38
CA ARG A 30 79.20 31.07 -91.01
C ARG A 30 77.75 30.64 -90.77
N LYS A 31 77.18 29.79 -91.65
CA LYS A 31 75.81 29.26 -91.47
C LYS A 31 75.73 28.43 -90.19
N HIS A 32 76.73 27.59 -89.92
CA HIS A 32 76.80 26.77 -88.73
C HIS A 32 76.93 27.60 -87.45
N GLN A 33 77.77 28.64 -87.45
CA GLN A 33 77.89 29.59 -86.34
C GLN A 33 76.59 30.35 -86.09
N GLU A 34 75.88 30.74 -87.15
CA GLU A 34 74.59 31.42 -87.02
C GLU A 34 73.50 30.49 -86.47
N GLU A 35 73.47 29.24 -86.91
CA GLU A 35 72.56 28.20 -86.40
C GLU A 35 72.85 27.86 -84.94
N LEU A 36 74.13 27.71 -84.56
CA LEU A 36 74.56 27.55 -83.17
C LEU A 36 74.12 28.72 -82.30
N ARG A 37 74.23 29.97 -82.80
CA ARG A 37 73.79 31.15 -82.07
C ARG A 37 72.28 31.14 -81.84
N ARG A 38 71.50 30.81 -82.87
CA ARG A 38 70.03 30.69 -82.78
C ARG A 38 69.61 29.57 -81.82
N ASN A 39 70.26 28.41 -81.88
CA ASN A 39 69.98 27.29 -80.99
C ASN A 39 70.29 27.65 -79.53
N LYS A 40 71.43 28.29 -79.26
CA LYS A 40 71.77 28.79 -77.92
C LYS A 40 70.74 29.79 -77.39
N GLN A 41 70.25 30.69 -78.23
CA GLN A 41 69.20 31.64 -77.86
C GLN A 41 67.87 30.93 -77.58
N ASN A 42 67.43 30.03 -78.45
CA ASN A 42 66.20 29.26 -78.27
C ASN A 42 66.25 28.40 -77.00
N HIS A 43 67.37 27.72 -76.76
CA HIS A 43 67.59 26.94 -75.55
C HIS A 43 67.53 27.84 -74.31
N HIS A 44 68.16 29.03 -74.34
CA HIS A 44 68.07 29.98 -73.24
C HIS A 44 66.62 30.39 -72.95
N TYR A 45 65.85 30.77 -73.98
CA TYR A 45 64.44 31.14 -73.82
C TYR A 45 63.58 29.97 -73.29
N GLU A 46 63.82 28.76 -73.78
CA GLU A 46 63.11 27.58 -73.30
C GLU A 46 63.45 27.26 -71.85
N MET A 47 64.73 27.35 -71.46
CA MET A 47 65.14 27.16 -70.06
C MET A 47 64.54 28.22 -69.14
N VAL A 48 64.46 29.48 -69.57
CA VAL A 48 63.80 30.56 -68.80
C VAL A 48 62.29 30.27 -68.66
N ARG A 49 61.63 29.86 -69.74
CA ARG A 49 60.21 29.49 -69.73
C ARG A 49 59.93 28.32 -68.79
N LEU A 50 60.75 27.27 -68.85
CA LEU A 50 60.61 26.08 -68.00
C LEU A 50 60.81 26.43 -66.52
N ARG A 51 61.82 27.24 -66.18
CA ARG A 51 62.01 27.75 -64.82
C ARG A 51 60.83 28.60 -64.34
N GLY A 52 60.26 29.43 -65.22
CA GLY A 52 59.05 30.20 -64.93
C GLY A 52 57.86 29.29 -64.57
N LYS A 53 57.61 28.26 -65.38
CA LYS A 53 56.55 27.26 -65.11
C LYS A 53 56.79 26.48 -63.82
N GLU A 54 58.02 26.04 -63.59
CA GLU A 54 58.40 25.33 -62.36
C GLU A 54 58.15 26.22 -61.13
N SER A 55 58.52 27.50 -61.19
CA SER A 55 58.25 28.46 -60.11
C SER A 55 56.75 28.69 -59.87
N GLU A 56 55.94 28.75 -60.92
CA GLU A 56 54.48 28.89 -60.81
C GLU A 56 53.82 27.65 -60.18
N GLU A 57 54.25 26.45 -60.59
CA GLU A 57 53.76 25.19 -60.02
C GLU A 57 54.16 25.04 -58.55
N GLN A 58 55.42 25.37 -58.22
CA GLN A 58 55.89 25.38 -56.83
C GLN A 58 55.07 26.36 -55.97
N HIS A 59 54.75 27.55 -56.50
CA HIS A 59 53.89 28.50 -55.78
C HIS A 59 52.48 27.95 -55.55
N LYS A 60 51.87 27.30 -56.55
CA LYS A 60 50.53 26.68 -56.41
C LYS A 60 50.52 25.57 -55.37
N VAL A 61 51.55 24.72 -55.33
CA VAL A 61 51.69 23.67 -54.32
C VAL A 61 51.79 24.29 -52.92
N GLN A 62 52.62 25.32 -52.75
CA GLN A 62 52.75 26.02 -51.47
C GLN A 62 51.42 26.67 -51.04
N GLU A 63 50.68 27.28 -51.96
CA GLU A 63 49.38 27.88 -51.66
C GLU A 63 48.35 26.82 -51.24
N PHE A 64 48.30 25.69 -51.95
CA PHE A 64 47.44 24.57 -51.60
C PHE A 64 47.79 24.00 -50.22
N GLU A 65 49.07 23.80 -49.92
CA GLU A 65 49.48 23.32 -48.61
C GLU A 65 49.14 24.30 -47.49
N ARG A 66 49.31 25.62 -47.73
CA ARG A 66 48.88 26.64 -46.77
C ARG A 66 47.37 26.56 -46.50
N LYS A 67 46.54 26.47 -47.54
CA LYS A 67 45.09 26.34 -47.41
C LYS A 67 44.69 25.07 -46.67
N ARG A 68 45.32 23.93 -47.01
CA ARG A 68 45.08 22.64 -46.33
C ARG A 68 45.41 22.71 -44.84
N VAL A 69 46.54 23.33 -44.47
CA VAL A 69 46.92 23.51 -43.06
C VAL A 69 45.96 24.45 -42.34
N GLU A 70 45.54 25.54 -42.98
CA GLU A 70 44.58 26.48 -42.41
C GLU A 70 43.21 25.83 -42.18
N GLU A 71 42.70 25.07 -43.15
CA GLU A 71 41.45 24.32 -43.04
C GLU A 71 41.53 23.25 -41.95
N SER A 72 42.64 22.51 -41.88
CA SER A 72 42.87 21.54 -40.81
C SER A 72 42.84 22.19 -39.43
N ARG A 73 43.43 23.38 -39.26
CA ARG A 73 43.40 24.12 -37.99
C ARG A 73 42.00 24.62 -37.66
N ARG A 74 41.22 25.05 -38.65
CA ARG A 74 39.82 25.47 -38.45
C ARG A 74 38.97 24.30 -37.99
N HIS A 75 39.05 23.16 -38.66
CA HIS A 75 38.32 21.95 -38.25
C HIS A 75 38.74 21.48 -36.85
N GLU A 76 40.03 21.51 -36.52
CA GLU A 76 40.51 21.15 -35.17
C GLU A 76 39.92 22.10 -34.11
N SER A 77 39.88 23.41 -34.38
CA SER A 77 39.26 24.40 -33.49
C SER A 77 37.76 24.18 -33.33
N GLU A 78 37.04 23.93 -34.43
CA GLU A 78 35.59 23.69 -34.42
C GLU A 78 35.25 22.41 -33.64
N MET A 79 36.03 21.34 -33.81
CA MET A 79 35.87 20.09 -33.06
C MET A 79 36.09 20.31 -31.56
N MET A 80 37.13 21.04 -31.17
CA MET A 80 37.37 21.36 -29.75
C MET A 80 36.21 22.16 -29.14
N ASP A 81 35.61 23.09 -29.89
CA ASP A 81 34.46 23.86 -29.40
C ASP A 81 33.19 23.01 -29.29
N ILE A 82 32.94 22.10 -30.25
CA ILE A 82 31.83 21.14 -30.18
C ILE A 82 32.00 20.20 -28.98
N GLU A 83 33.19 19.62 -28.78
CA GLU A 83 33.47 18.74 -27.64
C GLU A 83 33.27 19.48 -26.31
N ARG A 84 33.70 20.75 -26.23
CA ARG A 84 33.47 21.58 -25.04
C ARG A 84 31.98 21.83 -24.78
N ILE A 85 31.18 22.09 -25.81
CA ILE A 85 29.73 22.30 -25.68
C ILE A 85 29.06 21.00 -25.24
N ASN A 86 29.36 19.88 -25.90
CA ASN A 86 28.82 18.57 -25.56
C ASN A 86 29.13 18.17 -24.12
N LEU A 87 30.37 18.37 -23.66
CA LEU A 87 30.75 18.08 -22.27
C LEU A 87 29.90 18.88 -21.27
N LYS A 88 29.68 20.18 -21.54
CA LYS A 88 28.83 21.04 -20.69
C LYS A 88 27.37 20.64 -20.71
N GLU A 89 26.83 20.24 -21.87
CA GLU A 89 25.44 19.78 -21.98
C GLU A 89 25.24 18.43 -21.30
N GLU A 90 26.16 17.48 -21.47
CA GLU A 90 26.10 16.21 -20.76
C GLU A 90 26.18 16.38 -19.24
N GLU A 91 27.04 17.28 -18.75
CA GLU A 91 27.12 17.59 -17.32
C GLU A 91 25.79 18.16 -16.79
N LYS A 92 25.20 19.13 -17.50
CA LYS A 92 23.87 19.67 -17.15
C LYS A 92 22.79 18.59 -17.14
N LEU A 93 22.77 17.71 -18.15
CA LEU A 93 21.80 16.62 -18.22
C LEU A 93 22.00 15.61 -17.09
N ARG A 94 23.26 15.31 -16.72
CA ARG A 94 23.57 14.45 -15.57
C ARG A 94 23.06 15.07 -14.27
N ASP A 95 23.27 16.37 -14.07
CA ASP A 95 22.82 17.09 -12.88
C ASP A 95 21.29 17.17 -12.79
N GLU A 96 20.62 17.51 -13.89
CA GLU A 96 19.16 17.58 -13.97
C GLU A 96 18.53 16.20 -13.72
N LYS A 97 19.07 15.15 -14.34
CA LYS A 97 18.61 13.77 -14.13
C LYS A 97 18.79 13.35 -12.67
N MET A 98 19.93 13.68 -12.04
CA MET A 98 20.19 13.37 -10.64
C MET A 98 19.24 14.14 -9.70
N LYS A 99 18.93 15.39 -10.01
CA LYS A 99 17.97 16.20 -9.26
C LYS A 99 16.56 15.60 -9.34
N LEU A 100 16.08 15.30 -10.55
CA LEU A 100 14.77 14.68 -10.75
C LEU A 100 14.67 13.31 -10.08
N PHE A 101 15.72 12.50 -10.14
CA PHE A 101 15.76 11.21 -9.46
C PHE A 101 15.62 11.36 -7.94
N LYS A 102 16.35 12.29 -7.32
CA LYS A 102 16.24 12.57 -5.88
C LYS A 102 14.87 13.12 -5.50
N GLU A 103 14.28 13.98 -6.32
CA GLU A 103 12.94 14.52 -6.08
C GLU A 103 11.85 13.44 -6.19
N ASN A 104 11.95 12.56 -7.18
CA ASN A 104 11.02 11.44 -7.34
C ASN A 104 11.13 10.46 -6.17
N LEU A 105 12.34 10.07 -5.76
CA LEU A 105 12.52 9.21 -4.58
C LEU A 105 11.93 9.81 -3.30
N LYS A 106 12.06 11.13 -3.10
CA LYS A 106 11.45 11.80 -1.95
C LYS A 106 9.92 11.75 -1.99
N LYS A 107 9.32 12.06 -3.15
CA LYS A 107 7.87 12.01 -3.33
C LYS A 107 7.33 10.60 -3.12
N GLU A 108 8.06 9.60 -3.60
CA GLU A 108 7.69 8.19 -3.45
C GLU A 108 7.75 7.75 -1.98
N ASP A 109 8.82 8.09 -1.25
CA ASP A 109 8.94 7.82 0.19
C ASP A 109 7.86 8.55 1.01
N GLU A 110 7.54 9.81 0.68
CA GLU A 110 6.44 10.56 1.30
C GLU A 110 5.08 9.89 1.03
N SER A 111 4.82 9.43 -0.20
CA SER A 111 3.60 8.70 -0.55
C SER A 111 3.48 7.40 0.22
N PHE A 112 4.54 6.58 0.25
CA PHE A 112 4.55 5.32 0.98
C PHE A 112 4.32 5.52 2.48
N ARG A 113 4.92 6.56 3.09
CA ARG A 113 4.68 6.88 4.50
C ARG A 113 3.24 7.31 4.77
N SER A 114 2.68 8.12 3.88
CA SER A 114 1.28 8.56 3.98
C SER A 114 0.33 7.37 3.90
N GLU A 115 0.52 6.48 2.92
CA GLU A 115 -0.28 5.26 2.75
C GLU A 115 -0.11 4.30 3.94
N ALA A 116 1.11 4.09 4.42
CA ALA A 116 1.37 3.24 5.59
C ALA A 116 0.67 3.79 6.85
N ASN A 117 0.68 5.11 7.06
CA ASN A 117 -0.03 5.74 8.17
C ASN A 117 -1.55 5.56 8.05
N GLN A 118 -2.11 5.72 6.85
CA GLN A 118 -3.55 5.49 6.62
C GLN A 118 -3.93 4.03 6.87
N LEU A 119 -3.11 3.08 6.40
CA LEU A 119 -3.34 1.66 6.65
C LEU A 119 -3.27 1.33 8.14
N GLN A 120 -2.36 1.94 8.89
CA GLN A 120 -2.27 1.74 10.34
C GLN A 120 -3.50 2.28 11.07
N ILE A 121 -4.03 3.43 10.65
CA ILE A 121 -5.27 3.99 11.20
C ILE A 121 -6.44 3.04 10.94
N LEU A 122 -6.62 2.60 9.68
CA LEU A 122 -7.68 1.67 9.29
C LEU A 122 -7.57 0.32 10.03
N PHE A 123 -6.35 -0.16 10.25
CA PHE A 123 -6.12 -1.39 11.02
C PHE A 123 -6.54 -1.23 12.50
N ASN A 124 -6.17 -0.12 13.13
CA ASN A 124 -6.58 0.17 14.51
C ASN A 124 -8.10 0.33 14.64
N GLU A 125 -8.74 1.00 13.67
CA GLU A 125 -10.20 1.12 13.60
C GLU A 125 -10.86 -0.25 13.41
N SER A 126 -10.30 -1.12 12.56
CA SER A 126 -10.78 -2.49 12.37
C SER A 126 -10.70 -3.32 13.65
N LEU A 127 -9.60 -3.23 14.40
CA LEU A 127 -9.48 -3.90 15.71
C LEU A 127 -10.53 -3.42 16.71
N MET A 128 -10.79 -2.11 16.75
CA MET A 128 -11.84 -1.52 17.58
C MET A 128 -13.24 -2.03 17.19
N VAL A 129 -13.52 -2.12 15.89
CA VAL A 129 -14.79 -2.68 15.38
C VAL A 129 -14.95 -4.13 15.81
N HIS A 130 -13.92 -4.97 15.65
CA HIS A 130 -13.97 -6.37 16.06
C HIS A 130 -14.21 -6.54 17.56
N ALA A 131 -13.47 -5.79 18.40
CA ALA A 131 -13.68 -5.81 19.84
C ALA A 131 -15.11 -5.39 20.25
N ASN A 132 -15.71 -4.44 19.52
CA ASN A 132 -17.09 -4.01 19.74
C ASN A 132 -18.12 -5.05 19.27
N LEU A 133 -17.83 -5.79 18.19
CA LEU A 133 -18.69 -6.90 17.74
C LEU A 133 -18.72 -8.03 18.77
N ASP A 134 -17.57 -8.40 19.33
CA ASP A 134 -17.50 -9.41 20.39
C ASP A 134 -18.33 -8.99 21.61
N LYS A 135 -18.24 -7.72 22.02
CA LYS A 135 -19.08 -7.15 23.09
C LYS A 135 -20.58 -7.24 22.78
N ILE A 136 -21.01 -6.93 21.55
CA ILE A 136 -22.42 -7.05 21.15
C ILE A 136 -22.92 -8.49 21.32
N GLU A 137 -22.12 -9.46 20.87
CA GLU A 137 -22.52 -10.87 20.92
C GLU A 137 -22.61 -11.37 22.36
N GLU A 138 -21.71 -10.92 23.24
CA GLU A 138 -21.80 -11.17 24.67
C GLU A 138 -23.05 -10.54 25.31
N ILE A 139 -23.40 -9.29 24.96
CA ILE A 139 -24.63 -8.64 25.43
C ILE A 139 -25.87 -9.41 24.97
N LYS A 140 -25.95 -9.83 23.71
CA LYS A 140 -27.07 -10.63 23.18
C LYS A 140 -27.22 -11.95 23.92
N THR A 141 -26.11 -12.65 24.14
CA THR A 141 -26.10 -13.92 24.88
C THR A 141 -26.63 -13.72 26.29
N MET A 142 -26.19 -12.66 26.98
CA MET A 142 -26.67 -12.33 28.31
C MET A 142 -28.16 -11.96 28.34
N LYS A 143 -28.60 -11.11 27.40
CA LYS A 143 -30.04 -10.76 27.25
C LYS A 143 -30.90 -12.02 27.14
N LYS A 144 -30.48 -13.01 26.36
CA LYS A 144 -31.17 -14.30 26.24
C LYS A 144 -31.22 -15.05 27.56
N ILE A 145 -30.07 -15.19 28.24
CA ILE A 145 -29.99 -15.88 29.53
C ILE A 145 -30.89 -15.20 30.56
N VAL A 146 -30.91 -13.87 30.62
CA VAL A 146 -31.75 -13.15 31.60
C VAL A 146 -33.24 -13.25 31.25
N LEU A 147 -33.64 -13.20 29.97
CA LEU A 147 -35.03 -13.41 29.55
C LEU A 147 -35.58 -14.78 29.96
N GLU A 148 -34.74 -15.80 29.95
CA GLU A 148 -35.15 -17.14 30.39
C GLU A 148 -35.54 -17.15 31.89
N VAL A 149 -35.12 -16.18 32.71
CA VAL A 149 -35.57 -16.04 34.11
C VAL A 149 -37.09 -15.83 34.20
N ASP A 150 -37.67 -15.00 33.31
CA ASP A 150 -39.10 -14.70 33.32
C ASP A 150 -39.95 -15.94 33.02
N THR A 151 -39.49 -16.76 32.06
CA THR A 151 -40.16 -18.04 31.74
C THR A 151 -40.07 -19.03 32.90
N LYS A 152 -38.91 -19.13 33.56
CA LYS A 152 -38.72 -20.00 34.74
C LYS A 152 -39.51 -19.51 35.95
N TRP A 153 -39.64 -18.20 36.13
CA TRP A 153 -40.47 -17.62 37.17
C TRP A 153 -41.95 -17.89 36.93
N SER A 154 -42.43 -17.70 35.70
CA SER A 154 -43.81 -18.01 35.31
C SER A 154 -44.18 -19.47 35.60
N ASP A 155 -43.25 -20.40 35.37
CA ASP A 155 -43.41 -21.82 35.71
C ASP A 155 -43.60 -22.05 37.23
N VAL A 156 -42.84 -21.32 38.07
CA VAL A 156 -42.99 -21.38 39.54
C VAL A 156 -44.34 -20.83 39.97
N LYS A 157 -44.76 -19.69 39.41
CA LYS A 157 -46.06 -19.08 39.75
C LYS A 157 -47.23 -19.99 39.42
N LYS A 158 -47.27 -20.53 38.19
CA LYS A 158 -48.34 -21.46 37.77
C LYS A 158 -48.39 -22.69 38.67
N SER A 159 -47.24 -23.22 39.05
CA SER A 159 -47.19 -24.36 39.98
C SER A 159 -47.68 -24.00 41.38
N TYR A 160 -47.45 -22.77 41.83
CA TYR A 160 -47.96 -22.28 43.11
C TYR A 160 -49.47 -22.02 43.07
N GLU A 161 -49.97 -21.37 42.03
CA GLU A 161 -51.41 -21.11 41.84
C GLU A 161 -52.22 -22.42 41.89
N LEU A 162 -51.73 -23.49 41.24
CA LEU A 162 -52.35 -24.82 41.34
C LEU A 162 -52.33 -25.36 42.77
N THR A 163 -51.20 -25.21 43.48
CA THR A 163 -51.08 -25.65 44.88
C THR A 163 -52.03 -24.87 45.79
N GLU A 164 -52.19 -23.57 45.55
CA GLU A 164 -53.07 -22.67 46.29
C GLU A 164 -54.56 -22.95 46.02
N GLU A 165 -54.95 -23.21 44.76
CA GLU A 165 -56.32 -23.57 44.39
C GLU A 165 -56.76 -24.88 45.05
N VAL A 166 -55.96 -25.95 44.94
CA VAL A 166 -56.25 -27.23 45.58
C VAL A 166 -56.35 -27.05 47.08
N TYR A 167 -55.46 -26.25 47.67
CA TYR A 167 -55.50 -25.95 49.09
C TYR A 167 -56.82 -25.28 49.52
N PHE A 168 -57.25 -24.20 48.84
CA PHE A 168 -58.49 -23.50 49.19
C PHE A 168 -59.75 -24.35 48.98
N LEU A 169 -59.78 -25.20 47.95
CA LEU A 169 -60.90 -26.10 47.69
C LEU A 169 -61.15 -27.10 48.83
N THR A 170 -60.11 -27.44 49.61
CA THR A 170 -60.23 -28.37 50.74
C THR A 170 -60.79 -27.74 52.03
N GLY A 171 -61.06 -26.43 52.05
CA GLY A 171 -61.72 -25.75 53.17
C GLY A 171 -61.00 -25.92 54.52
N GLU A 172 -59.67 -26.04 54.50
CA GLU A 172 -58.81 -26.31 55.66
C GLU A 172 -59.06 -27.66 56.38
N LYS A 173 -59.91 -28.55 55.81
CA LYS A 173 -60.14 -29.91 56.28
C LYS A 173 -59.70 -30.93 55.23
N LEU A 174 -58.39 -31.12 55.15
CA LEU A 174 -57.75 -32.06 54.22
C LEU A 174 -58.18 -33.50 54.50
N GLN A 175 -58.88 -34.14 53.56
CA GLN A 175 -59.06 -35.60 53.57
C GLN A 175 -57.73 -36.28 53.21
N PRO A 176 -57.55 -37.57 53.55
CA PRO A 176 -56.31 -38.29 53.25
C PRO A 176 -55.94 -38.31 51.76
N GLU A 177 -56.93 -38.40 50.87
CA GLU A 177 -56.72 -38.38 49.42
C GLU A 177 -56.20 -37.01 48.92
N ASP A 178 -56.77 -35.91 49.41
CA ASP A 178 -56.39 -34.54 49.03
C ASP A 178 -54.97 -34.19 49.47
N LYS A 179 -54.52 -34.76 50.60
CA LYS A 179 -53.15 -34.56 51.09
C LYS A 179 -52.09 -35.08 50.15
N GLU A 180 -52.33 -36.24 49.54
CA GLU A 180 -51.32 -36.88 48.70
C GLU A 180 -51.11 -36.06 47.42
N TYR A 181 -52.19 -35.57 46.81
CA TYR A 181 -52.14 -34.63 45.68
C TYR A 181 -51.43 -33.32 46.05
N LEU A 182 -51.80 -32.69 47.16
CA LEU A 182 -51.18 -31.43 47.59
C LEU A 182 -49.68 -31.58 47.89
N LEU A 183 -49.26 -32.73 48.43
CA LEU A 183 -47.85 -33.03 48.66
C LEU A 183 -47.07 -33.24 47.35
N GLN A 184 -47.69 -33.84 46.33
CA GLN A 184 -47.11 -33.96 44.99
C GLN A 184 -46.97 -32.58 44.31
N ASP A 185 -47.99 -31.71 44.44
CA ASP A 185 -47.95 -30.35 43.91
C ASP A 185 -46.83 -29.52 44.56
N ILE A 186 -46.66 -29.65 45.88
CA ILE A 186 -45.54 -29.03 46.60
C ILE A 186 -44.18 -29.56 46.11
N GLU A 187 -44.06 -30.86 45.84
CA GLU A 187 -42.82 -31.43 45.29
C GLU A 187 -42.52 -30.91 43.87
N SER A 188 -43.55 -30.80 43.03
CA SER A 188 -43.47 -30.18 41.71
C SER A 188 -43.03 -28.71 41.81
N LEU A 189 -43.62 -27.95 42.72
CA LEU A 189 -43.29 -26.54 42.97
C LEU A 189 -41.83 -26.37 43.41
N LEU A 190 -41.35 -27.21 44.34
CA LEU A 190 -39.94 -27.22 44.75
C LEU A 190 -39.01 -27.56 43.58
N ALA A 191 -39.40 -28.48 42.69
CA ALA A 191 -38.63 -28.80 41.50
C ALA A 191 -38.55 -27.63 40.50
N LYS A 192 -39.67 -26.92 40.27
CA LYS A 192 -39.70 -25.70 39.44
C LYS A 192 -38.84 -24.58 40.03
N LYS A 193 -38.93 -24.36 41.35
CA LYS A 193 -38.07 -23.42 42.08
C LYS A 193 -36.59 -23.76 41.91
N LEU A 194 -36.21 -25.04 42.05
CA LEU A 194 -34.83 -25.46 41.85
C LEU A 194 -34.36 -25.24 40.40
N SER A 195 -35.25 -25.43 39.41
CA SER A 195 -34.94 -25.08 38.02
C SER A 195 -34.67 -23.58 37.84
N LEU A 196 -35.43 -22.72 38.51
CA LEU A 196 -35.20 -21.27 38.50
C LEU A 196 -33.85 -20.94 39.16
N GLU A 197 -33.54 -21.50 40.32
CA GLU A 197 -32.25 -21.25 41.00
C GLU A 197 -31.04 -21.67 40.16
N LYS A 198 -31.11 -22.85 39.52
CA LYS A 198 -30.07 -23.29 38.58
C LYS A 198 -29.86 -22.26 37.47
N HIS A 199 -30.95 -21.66 36.99
CA HIS A 199 -30.90 -20.62 35.98
C HIS A 199 -30.34 -19.29 36.51
N LEU A 200 -30.69 -18.90 37.73
CA LEU A 200 -30.11 -17.74 38.40
C LEU A 200 -28.59 -17.90 38.61
N CYS A 201 -28.10 -19.13 38.81
CA CYS A 201 -26.66 -19.39 38.80
C CYS A 201 -26.01 -19.13 37.44
N LEU A 202 -26.70 -19.40 36.32
CA LEU A 202 -26.20 -19.06 34.98
C LEU A 202 -26.13 -17.55 34.77
N VAL A 203 -27.17 -16.83 35.20
CA VAL A 203 -27.17 -15.35 35.20
C VAL A 203 -25.99 -14.82 36.03
N ASN A 204 -25.76 -15.37 37.22
CA ASN A 204 -24.66 -14.94 38.08
C ASN A 204 -23.28 -15.20 37.45
N LYS A 205 -23.10 -16.32 36.75
CA LYS A 205 -21.88 -16.58 35.98
C LYS A 205 -21.70 -15.60 34.81
N GLY A 206 -22.80 -15.25 34.15
CA GLY A 206 -22.83 -14.26 33.07
C GLY A 206 -22.42 -12.86 33.55
N LEU A 207 -22.86 -12.46 34.75
CA LEU A 207 -22.51 -11.17 35.35
C LEU A 207 -21.00 -10.94 35.46
N GLY A 208 -20.21 -11.98 35.72
CA GLY A 208 -18.74 -11.87 35.80
C GLY A 208 -18.11 -11.33 34.52
N LYS A 209 -18.59 -11.79 33.36
CA LYS A 209 -18.15 -11.28 32.04
C LYS A 209 -18.72 -9.90 31.74
N TRP A 210 -19.94 -9.67 32.19
CA TRP A 210 -20.67 -8.44 31.96
C TRP A 210 -20.07 -7.23 32.67
N LYS A 211 -19.36 -7.43 33.78
CA LYS A 211 -18.69 -6.34 34.51
C LYS A 211 -17.78 -5.47 33.64
N SER A 212 -17.15 -6.04 32.60
CA SER A 212 -16.26 -5.31 31.68
C SER A 212 -16.95 -4.71 30.46
N ILE A 213 -18.25 -4.94 30.30
CA ILE A 213 -19.01 -4.65 29.06
C ILE A 213 -20.23 -3.77 29.32
N ALA A 214 -20.87 -3.98 30.48
CA ALA A 214 -22.05 -3.28 30.93
C ALA A 214 -21.72 -1.85 31.41
N ASP A 215 -22.67 -0.94 31.22
CA ASP A 215 -22.68 0.33 31.97
C ASP A 215 -22.77 0.03 33.47
N GLU A 216 -21.99 0.76 34.28
CA GLU A 216 -21.88 0.53 35.73
C GLU A 216 -23.25 0.51 36.42
N LYS A 217 -24.14 1.44 36.06
CA LYS A 217 -25.50 1.50 36.59
C LYS A 217 -26.30 0.24 36.26
N CYS A 218 -26.26 -0.20 35.00
CA CYS A 218 -27.01 -1.37 34.56
C CYS A 218 -26.49 -2.65 35.22
N TYR A 219 -25.16 -2.78 35.34
CA TYR A 219 -24.54 -3.90 36.05
C TYR A 219 -25.00 -3.98 37.52
N GLU A 220 -24.93 -2.86 38.26
CA GLU A 220 -25.33 -2.83 39.67
C GLU A 220 -26.84 -3.01 39.87
N ASP A 221 -27.68 -2.51 38.96
CA ASP A 221 -29.12 -2.74 38.99
C ASP A 221 -29.45 -4.23 38.80
N VAL A 222 -28.85 -4.90 37.80
CA VAL A 222 -29.08 -6.34 37.55
C VAL A 222 -28.55 -7.20 38.68
N LYS A 223 -27.36 -6.89 39.20
CA LYS A 223 -26.77 -7.61 40.34
C LYS A 223 -27.66 -7.53 41.59
N ARG A 224 -28.17 -6.33 41.90
CA ARG A 224 -29.05 -6.11 43.05
C ARG A 224 -30.37 -6.87 42.92
N GLU A 225 -31.01 -6.84 41.76
CA GLU A 225 -32.25 -7.58 41.53
C GLU A 225 -32.00 -9.10 41.56
N LEU A 226 -30.86 -9.58 41.07
CA LEU A 226 -30.48 -10.99 41.18
C LEU A 226 -30.33 -11.42 42.65
N GLU A 227 -29.65 -10.62 43.48
CA GLU A 227 -29.47 -10.90 44.91
C GLU A 227 -30.81 -10.89 45.68
N LYS A 228 -31.70 -9.95 45.35
CA LYS A 228 -33.07 -9.91 45.88
C LYS A 228 -33.83 -11.18 45.53
N LEU A 229 -33.80 -11.60 44.26
CA LEU A 229 -34.52 -12.79 43.82
C LEU A 229 -33.97 -14.08 44.45
N GLN A 230 -32.65 -14.21 44.55
CA GLN A 230 -32.02 -15.34 45.24
C GLN A 230 -32.42 -15.40 46.73
N THR A 231 -32.53 -14.24 47.38
CA THR A 231 -32.98 -14.16 48.78
C THR A 231 -34.45 -14.52 48.90
N ALA A 232 -35.30 -14.02 48.00
CA ALA A 232 -36.71 -14.37 47.94
C ALA A 232 -36.91 -15.88 47.74
N MET A 233 -36.13 -16.52 46.86
CA MET A 233 -36.23 -17.97 46.62
C MET A 233 -35.83 -18.83 47.83
N LYS A 234 -34.87 -18.37 48.64
CA LYS A 234 -34.52 -19.02 49.91
C LYS A 234 -35.65 -18.91 50.94
N ASN A 235 -36.31 -17.76 51.01
CA ASN A 235 -37.44 -17.55 51.92
C ASN A 235 -38.67 -18.34 51.46
N PHE A 236 -38.93 -18.35 50.15
CA PHE A 236 -39.99 -19.13 49.51
C PHE A 236 -39.86 -20.62 49.82
N GLU A 237 -38.65 -21.18 49.71
CA GLU A 237 -38.38 -22.57 50.07
C GLU A 237 -38.68 -22.86 51.55
N LYS A 238 -38.28 -21.98 52.47
CA LYS A 238 -38.59 -22.14 53.90
C LYS A 238 -40.09 -22.15 54.15
N ALA A 239 -40.83 -21.23 53.55
CA ALA A 239 -42.28 -21.11 53.70
C ALA A 239 -43.01 -22.35 53.13
N ILE A 240 -42.60 -22.82 51.94
CA ILE A 240 -43.16 -24.04 51.33
C ILE A 240 -42.83 -25.29 52.14
N LEU A 241 -41.61 -25.42 52.65
CA LEU A 241 -41.23 -26.56 53.50
C LEU A 241 -42.01 -26.56 54.82
N ASN A 242 -42.31 -25.38 55.36
CA ASN A 242 -43.19 -25.24 56.51
C ASN A 242 -44.62 -25.65 56.16
N LEU A 243 -45.18 -25.17 55.05
CA LEU A 243 -46.49 -25.60 54.54
C LEU A 243 -46.56 -27.14 54.39
N ARG A 244 -45.54 -27.75 53.77
CA ARG A 244 -45.41 -29.22 53.64
C ARG A 244 -45.44 -29.94 54.98
N LYS A 245 -44.74 -29.42 55.99
CA LYS A 245 -44.74 -30.00 57.35
C LYS A 245 -46.12 -29.89 58.00
N THR A 246 -46.78 -28.74 57.88
CA THR A 246 -48.10 -28.50 58.46
C THR A 246 -49.16 -29.44 57.87
N ILE A 247 -49.16 -29.62 56.54
CA ILE A 247 -50.02 -30.57 55.83
C ILE A 247 -49.79 -32.02 56.31
N LYS A 248 -48.52 -32.44 56.43
CA LYS A 248 -48.17 -33.78 56.92
C LYS A 248 -48.66 -34.02 58.35
N LEU A 249 -48.54 -33.02 59.22
CA LEU A 249 -48.90 -33.11 60.64
C LEU A 249 -50.40 -32.94 60.93
N ASN A 250 -51.24 -32.67 59.91
CA ASN A 250 -52.68 -32.40 60.11
C ASN A 250 -52.96 -31.17 61.00
N ASN A 251 -51.99 -30.27 61.11
CA ASN A 251 -52.16 -29.07 61.91
C ASN A 251 -52.99 -28.04 61.14
N PRO A 252 -53.86 -27.28 61.81
CA PRO A 252 -54.44 -26.10 61.20
C PRO A 252 -53.30 -25.18 60.78
N ILE A 253 -53.32 -24.73 59.52
CA ILE A 253 -52.34 -23.79 59.02
C ILE A 253 -52.57 -22.47 59.74
N GLU A 254 -51.54 -21.99 60.42
CA GLU A 254 -51.55 -20.64 60.93
C GLU A 254 -51.81 -19.71 59.74
N GLY A 255 -52.81 -18.84 59.84
CA GLY A 255 -53.24 -17.96 58.76
C GLY A 255 -52.15 -17.03 58.21
N ALA A 256 -50.92 -17.06 58.76
CA ALA A 256 -49.76 -16.32 58.29
C ALA A 256 -48.94 -17.03 57.18
N ILE A 257 -49.02 -18.36 57.01
CA ILE A 257 -48.13 -19.08 56.08
C ILE A 257 -48.44 -18.75 54.60
N LEU A 258 -49.71 -18.77 54.19
CA LEU A 258 -50.10 -18.45 52.81
C LEU A 258 -49.91 -16.96 52.48
N PRO A 259 -50.29 -16.00 53.34
CA PRO A 259 -49.96 -14.60 53.13
C PRO A 259 -48.46 -14.33 52.99
N GLU A 260 -47.60 -15.05 53.73
CA GLU A 260 -46.15 -14.95 53.58
C GLU A 260 -45.71 -15.39 52.18
N ILE A 261 -46.20 -16.54 51.69
CA ILE A 261 -45.85 -17.03 50.36
C ILE A 261 -46.37 -16.09 49.26
N ASN A 262 -47.61 -15.60 49.40
CA ASN A 262 -48.22 -14.63 48.48
C ASN A 262 -47.42 -13.33 48.43
N SER A 263 -46.96 -12.83 49.58
CA SER A 263 -46.09 -11.65 49.65
C SER A 263 -44.76 -11.86 48.93
N ILE A 264 -44.15 -13.04 49.07
CA ILE A 264 -42.89 -13.39 48.38
C ILE A 264 -43.11 -13.45 46.86
N ILE A 265 -44.21 -14.04 46.38
CA ILE A 265 -44.52 -14.11 44.95
C ILE A 265 -44.75 -12.71 44.38
N SER A 266 -45.60 -11.90 45.02
CA SER A 266 -45.89 -10.55 44.53
C SER A 266 -44.66 -9.64 44.51
N SER A 267 -43.78 -9.74 45.52
CA SER A 267 -42.53 -8.96 45.54
C SER A 267 -41.51 -9.46 44.50
N SER A 268 -41.48 -10.76 44.23
CA SER A 268 -40.60 -11.36 43.25
C SER A 268 -40.98 -10.99 41.81
N ASP A 269 -42.25 -10.71 41.52
CA ASP A 269 -42.68 -10.22 40.19
C ASP A 269 -41.98 -8.91 39.79
N ALA A 270 -41.96 -7.94 40.71
CA ALA A 270 -41.30 -6.67 40.48
C ALA A 270 -39.80 -6.88 40.25
N THR A 271 -39.18 -7.76 41.04
CA THR A 271 -37.75 -8.08 40.90
C THR A 271 -37.44 -8.80 39.60
N VAL A 272 -38.25 -9.76 39.17
CA VAL A 272 -38.06 -10.47 37.89
C VAL A 272 -38.22 -9.51 36.71
N ASN A 273 -39.24 -8.66 36.73
CA ASN A 273 -39.44 -7.64 35.70
C ASN A 273 -38.26 -6.67 35.63
N ASN A 274 -37.78 -6.17 36.76
CA ASN A 274 -36.62 -5.27 36.78
C ASN A 274 -35.35 -6.00 36.29
N LEU A 275 -35.17 -7.25 36.70
CA LEU A 275 -34.03 -8.07 36.28
C LEU A 275 -34.03 -8.29 34.76
N THR A 276 -35.20 -8.46 34.12
CA THR A 276 -35.29 -8.68 32.66
C THR A 276 -35.27 -7.39 31.84
N ILE A 277 -35.83 -6.29 32.35
CA ILE A 277 -35.86 -5.00 31.64
C ILE A 277 -34.49 -4.33 31.62
N ASN A 278 -33.76 -4.32 32.75
CA ASN A 278 -32.49 -3.58 32.86
C ASN A 278 -31.47 -3.97 31.79
N PRO A 279 -31.23 -5.27 31.49
CA PRO A 279 -30.38 -5.68 30.38
C PRO A 279 -30.86 -5.20 29.01
N MET A 280 -32.18 -5.10 28.80
CA MET A 280 -32.75 -4.71 27.51
C MET A 280 -32.46 -3.25 27.16
N LEU A 281 -32.22 -2.41 28.18
CA LEU A 281 -31.84 -1.01 28.01
C LEU A 281 -30.42 -0.84 27.47
N MET A 282 -29.58 -1.89 27.52
CA MET A 282 -28.25 -1.82 26.91
C MET A 282 -28.36 -1.76 25.39
N LYS A 283 -27.60 -0.83 24.83
CA LYS A 283 -27.39 -0.67 23.40
C LYS A 283 -26.82 -1.95 22.80
N THR A 284 -27.43 -2.41 21.71
CA THR A 284 -27.03 -3.66 21.02
C THR A 284 -26.78 -3.46 19.54
N SER A 285 -26.97 -2.24 19.02
CA SER A 285 -26.55 -1.90 17.68
C SER A 285 -25.18 -1.22 17.69
N PHE A 286 -24.41 -1.47 16.63
CA PHE A 286 -23.11 -0.86 16.45
C PHE A 286 -23.20 0.67 16.32
N GLN A 287 -24.27 1.17 15.70
CA GLN A 287 -24.55 2.61 15.57
C GLN A 287 -24.77 3.26 16.93
N GLU A 288 -25.55 2.62 17.81
CA GLU A 288 -25.81 3.12 19.16
C GLU A 288 -24.53 3.22 20.02
N MET A 289 -23.58 2.29 19.85
CA MET A 289 -22.31 2.26 20.59
C MET A 289 -21.29 3.28 20.07
N LEU A 290 -21.39 3.68 18.81
CA LEU A 290 -20.52 4.72 18.23
C LEU A 290 -20.95 6.15 18.60
N GLY A 291 -22.08 6.34 19.28
CA GLY A 291 -22.52 7.65 19.77
C GLY A 291 -23.11 8.58 18.70
N ASN A 292 -23.54 8.04 17.57
CA ASN A 292 -24.28 8.77 16.51
C ASN A 292 -25.78 8.48 16.57
#